data_AF-X1FJR8-F1
#
_entry.id   AF-X1FJR8-F1
#
_cell.length_a   1.000
_cell.length_b   1.000
_cell.length_c   1.000
_cell.angle_alpha   90.00
_cell.angle_beta   90.00
_cell.angle_gamma   90.00
#
_symmetry.space_group_name_H-M   'P 1'
#
loop_
_entity.id
_entity.type
_entity.pdbx_description
1 polymer ?
#
loop_
_entity_poly.entity_id
_entity_poly.type
_entity_poly.pdbx_seq_one_letter_code
_entity_poly.pdbx_strand_id
1 'polypeptide(L)'
;PYTGPLGMERIPTIFGISPFFFIGLALVVVTWFVLSKTSLGLRIRSVGENPAVAEVSGINVAKTRYLCVITGGMLMGFAGAIYS
;
A
#
# COMPACT_ATOMS: atom_id res chain seq x y z
N PRO A 1 -29.11 -17.52 -13.31
CA PRO A 1 -29.92 -16.56 -12.53
C PRO A 1 -29.14 -16.08 -11.29
N TYR A 2 -28.31 -15.06 -11.47
CA TYR A 2 -27.45 -14.51 -10.41
C TYR A 2 -27.45 -12.97 -10.46
N THR A 3 -28.67 -12.43 -10.48
CA THR A 3 -28.97 -11.01 -10.40
C THR A 3 -29.24 -10.72 -8.93
N GLY A 4 -28.36 -9.96 -8.29
CA GLY A 4 -28.70 -9.35 -7.00
C GLY A 4 -29.93 -8.43 -7.17
N PRO A 5 -30.64 -8.08 -6.10
CA PRO A 5 -31.91 -7.32 -6.12
C PRO A 5 -31.88 -5.94 -6.80
N LEU A 6 -30.75 -5.52 -7.40
CA LEU A 6 -30.50 -4.21 -8.00
C LEU A 6 -30.27 -4.24 -9.53
N GLY A 7 -30.38 -5.39 -10.20
CA GLY A 7 -30.36 -5.42 -11.68
C GLY A 7 -29.06 -4.95 -12.35
N MET A 8 -27.95 -4.82 -11.62
CA MET A 8 -26.67 -4.36 -12.16
C MET A 8 -25.96 -5.49 -12.93
N GLU A 9 -25.49 -5.20 -14.16
CA GLU A 9 -24.59 -6.07 -14.91
C GLU A 9 -23.32 -6.36 -14.11
N ARG A 10 -22.88 -7.62 -14.12
CA ARG A 10 -21.61 -8.00 -13.47
C ARG A 10 -20.47 -7.26 -14.16
N ILE A 11 -19.67 -6.56 -13.35
CA ILE A 11 -18.36 -6.07 -13.75
C ILE A 11 -17.61 -7.24 -14.41
N PRO A 12 -17.08 -7.09 -15.64
CA PRO A 12 -16.54 -8.20 -16.41
C PRO A 12 -15.44 -8.89 -15.59
N THR A 13 -15.74 -10.11 -15.17
CA THR A 13 -14.84 -10.94 -14.38
C THR A 13 -13.88 -11.60 -15.36
N ILE A 14 -12.75 -10.97 -15.63
CA ILE A 14 -11.70 -11.54 -16.49
C ILE A 14 -11.21 -12.81 -15.77
N PHE A 15 -11.45 -13.99 -16.36
CA PHE A 15 -11.07 -15.30 -15.81
C PHE A 15 -11.76 -15.74 -14.49
N GLY A 16 -12.84 -15.08 -14.06
CA GLY A 16 -13.48 -15.38 -12.77
C GLY A 16 -12.80 -14.74 -11.56
N ILE A 17 -11.80 -13.88 -11.80
CA ILE A 17 -11.14 -13.06 -10.78
C ILE A 17 -11.66 -11.61 -10.88
N SER A 18 -12.00 -11.02 -9.74
CA SER A 18 -12.47 -9.64 -9.66
C SER A 18 -11.41 -8.67 -10.20
N PRO A 19 -11.78 -7.67 -11.05
CA PRO A 19 -10.83 -6.68 -11.58
C PRO A 19 -10.01 -5.97 -10.50
N PHE A 20 -10.58 -5.83 -9.30
CA PHE A 20 -9.94 -5.29 -8.11
C PHE A 20 -8.71 -6.06 -7.64
N PHE A 21 -8.62 -7.36 -7.90
CA PHE A 21 -7.44 -8.16 -7.57
C PHE A 21 -6.21 -7.70 -8.35
N PHE A 22 -6.38 -7.39 -9.65
CA PHE A 22 -5.30 -6.86 -10.49
C PHE A 22 -4.86 -5.47 -10.04
N ILE A 23 -5.80 -4.63 -9.60
CA ILE A 23 -5.49 -3.30 -9.03
C ILE A 23 -4.69 -3.46 -7.73
N GLY A 24 -5.10 -4.37 -6.85
CA GLY A 24 -4.36 -4.68 -5.62
C GLY A 24 -2.94 -5.18 -5.90
N LEU A 25 -2.77 -6.08 -6.87
CA LEU A 25 -1.47 -6.59 -7.30
C LEU A 25 -0.56 -5.46 -7.83
N ALA A 26 -1.10 -4.56 -8.66
CA ALA A 26 -0.38 -3.39 -9.14
C ALA A 26 0.05 -2.48 -7.98
N LEU A 27 -0.84 -2.25 -7.00
CA LEU A 27 -0.55 -1.47 -5.80
C LEU A 27 0.58 -2.05 -4.93
N VAL A 28 0.64 -3.39 -4.82
CA VAL A 28 1.74 -4.08 -4.13
C VAL A 28 3.06 -3.83 -4.84
N VAL A 29 3.10 -3.96 -6.16
CA VAL A 29 4.32 -3.69 -6.96
C VAL A 29 4.75 -2.24 -6.82
N VAL A 30 3.81 -1.30 -6.87
CA VAL A 30 4.08 0.14 -6.66
C VAL A 30 4.65 0.38 -5.27
N THR A 31 4.07 -0.20 -4.22
CA THR A 31 4.54 -0.04 -2.84
C THR A 31 5.95 -0.62 -2.67
N TRP A 32 6.20 -1.81 -3.22
CA TRP A 32 7.52 -2.44 -3.20
C TRP A 32 8.58 -1.60 -3.94
N PHE A 33 8.21 -1.02 -5.08
CA PHE A 33 9.08 -0.14 -5.85
C PHE A 33 9.37 1.17 -5.10
N VAL A 34 8.35 1.79 -4.51
CA VAL A 34 8.50 3.00 -3.70
C VAL A 34 9.43 2.74 -2.51
N LEU A 35 9.27 1.59 -1.82
CA LEU A 35 10.13 1.21 -0.70
C LEU A 35 11.56 0.84 -1.12
N SER A 36 11.74 0.24 -2.30
CA SER A 36 13.06 -0.29 -2.71
C SER A 36 13.90 0.72 -3.50
N LYS A 37 13.28 1.63 -4.25
CA LYS A 37 14.00 2.59 -5.12
C LYS A 37 14.00 4.04 -4.66
N THR A 38 13.15 4.43 -3.71
CA THR A 38 13.07 5.84 -3.28
C THR A 38 14.09 6.14 -2.19
N SER A 39 14.63 7.37 -2.16
CA SER A 39 15.50 7.87 -1.08
C SER A 39 14.88 7.73 0.32
N LEU A 40 13.54 7.76 0.42
CA LEU A 40 12.81 7.45 1.64
C LEU A 40 12.98 5.99 2.08
N GLY A 41 13.02 5.03 1.15
CA GLY A 41 13.18 3.61 1.44
C GLY A 41 14.53 3.26 2.06
N LEU A 42 15.61 3.83 1.54
CA LEU A 42 16.95 3.72 2.13
C LEU A 42 17.01 4.34 3.54
N ARG A 43 16.37 5.50 3.73
CA ARG A 43 16.26 6.15 5.05
C ARG A 43 15.43 5.33 6.03
N ILE A 44 14.36 4.67 5.57
CA ILE A 44 13.52 3.80 6.42
C ILE A 44 14.34 2.58 6.89
N ARG A 45 15.11 1.95 6.00
CA ARG A 45 15.99 0.83 6.38
C ARG A 45 17.09 1.24 7.37
N SER A 46 17.74 2.38 7.16
CA SER A 46 18.78 2.86 8.09
C SER A 46 18.22 3.19 9.48
N VAL A 47 16.99 3.73 9.53
CA VAL A 47 16.27 3.99 10.79
C VAL A 47 15.91 2.70 11.53
N GLY A 48 15.64 1.61 10.80
CA GLY A 48 15.36 0.30 11.38
C GLY A 48 16.60 -0.40 11.94
N GLU A 49 17.78 -0.10 11.42
CA GLU A 49 19.05 -0.70 11.88
C GLU A 49 19.54 -0.03 13.16
N ASN A 50 19.71 1.30 13.15
CA ASN A 50 20.03 2.03 14.37
C ASN A 50 19.42 3.45 14.37
N PRO A 51 18.31 3.69 15.11
CA PRO A 51 17.62 4.96 15.11
C PRO A 51 18.48 6.10 15.67
N ALA A 52 19.36 5.81 16.64
CA ALA A 52 20.26 6.81 17.21
C ALA A 52 21.24 7.36 16.18
N VAL A 53 21.76 6.51 15.28
CA VAL A 53 22.67 6.93 14.21
C VAL A 53 21.93 7.72 13.13
N ALA A 54 20.69 7.33 12.82
CA ALA A 54 19.86 8.05 11.87
C ALA A 54 19.54 9.49 12.33
N GLU A 55 19.28 9.70 13.63
CA GLU A 55 19.05 11.04 14.18
C GLU A 55 20.30 11.93 14.12
N VAL A 56 21.49 11.36 14.37
CA VAL A 56 22.77 12.09 14.30
C VAL A 56 23.09 12.52 12.86
N SER A 57 22.70 11.71 11.86
CA SER A 57 22.82 12.05 10.44
C SER A 57 21.81 13.08 9.91
N GLY A 58 21.01 13.68 10.79
CA GLY A 58 20.02 14.72 10.43
C GLY A 58 18.72 14.18 9.83
N ILE A 59 18.46 12.88 9.94
CA ILE A 59 17.21 12.27 9.47
C ILE A 59 16.18 12.29 10.61
N ASN A 60 15.03 12.92 10.37
CA ASN A 60 13.93 12.91 11.34
C ASN A 60 13.22 11.55 11.34
N VAL A 61 13.65 10.68 12.26
CA VAL A 61 13.13 9.32 12.48
C VAL A 61 11.61 9.31 12.71
N ALA A 62 11.12 10.23 13.53
CA ALA A 62 9.70 10.31 13.89
C ALA A 62 8.82 10.58 12.66
N LYS A 63 9.21 11.53 11.80
CA LYS A 63 8.49 11.81 10.55
C LYS A 63 8.51 10.60 9.62
N THR A 64 9.65 9.93 9.46
CA THR A 64 9.76 8.76 8.59
C THR A 64 8.87 7.60 9.05
N ARG A 65 8.79 7.35 10.37
CA ARG A 65 7.88 6.34 10.95
C ARG A 65 6.42 6.70 10.72
N TYR A 66 6.02 7.94 10.98
CA TYR A 66 4.65 8.40 10.76
C TYR A 66 4.23 8.27 9.30
N LEU A 67 5.10 8.63 8.37
CA LEU A 67 4.81 8.55 6.94
C LEU A 67 4.60 7.09 6.48
N CYS A 68 5.36 6.15 7.02
CA CYS A 68 5.16 4.72 6.77
C CYS A 68 3.82 4.21 7.30
N VAL A 69 3.45 4.60 8.53
CA VAL A 69 2.19 4.15 9.15
C VAL A 69 0.98 4.74 8.42
N ILE A 70 1.02 6.03 8.07
CA ILE A 70 -0.07 6.71 7.35
C ILE A 70 -0.28 6.10 5.97
N THR A 71 0.79 5.89 5.20
CA THR A 71 0.69 5.31 3.86
C THR A 71 0.21 3.86 3.90
N GLY A 72 0.70 3.05 4.85
CA GLY A 72 0.22 1.68 5.07
C GLY A 72 -1.26 1.63 5.47
N GLY A 73 -1.69 2.49 6.39
CA GLY A 73 -3.08 2.57 6.83
C GLY A 73 -4.03 3.03 5.72
N MET A 74 -3.64 4.01 4.91
CA MET A 74 -4.41 4.42 3.72
C MET A 74 -4.61 3.27 2.75
N LEU A 75 -3.56 2.50 2.45
CA LEU A 75 -3.62 1.34 1.57
C LEU A 75 -4.54 0.25 2.12
N MET A 76 -4.48 -0.03 3.42
CA MET A 76 -5.36 -1.00 4.10
C MET A 76 -6.83 -0.57 4.06
N GLY A 77 -7.10 0.73 4.26
CA GLY A 77 -8.45 1.29 4.17
C GLY A 77 -9.04 1.18 2.76
N PHE A 78 -8.24 1.48 1.73
CA PHE A 78 -8.65 1.28 0.34
C PHE A 78 -8.95 -0.19 0.02
N ALA A 79 -8.13 -1.12 0.52
CA ALA A 79 -8.37 -2.55 0.33
C ALA A 79 -9.68 -3.01 0.97
N GLY A 80 -10.01 -2.51 2.17
CA GLY A 80 -11.28 -2.81 2.84
C GLY A 80 -12.50 -2.26 2.10
N ALA A 81 -12.45 -1.01 1.64
CA ALA A 81 -13.54 -0.38 0.88
C ALA A 81 -13.80 -1.05 -0.48
N ILE A 82 -12.76 -1.67 -1.06
CA ILE A 82 -12.85 -2.43 -2.32
C ILE A 82 -13.50 -3.81 -2.11
N TYR A 83 -13.38 -4.38 -0.90
CA TYR A 83 -13.84 -5.74 -0.59
C TYR A 83 -15.17 -5.79 0.18
N SER A 84 -15.68 -4.65 0.67
CA SER A 84 -17.04 -4.53 1.25
C SER A 84 -18.11 -4.47 0.17
#